data_AF-A0A1B4Y3F5-F1
#
_entry.id   AF-A0A1B4Y3F5-F1
#
_cell.length_a   1.000
_cell.length_b   1.000
_cell.length_c   1.000
_cell.angle_alpha   90.00
_cell.angle_beta   90.00
_cell.angle_gamma   90.00
#
_symmetry.space_group_name_H-M   'P 1'
#
loop_
_entity.id
_entity.type
_entity.pdbx_description
1 polymer ?
#
loop_
_entity_poly.entity_id
_entity_poly.type
_entity_poly.pdbx_seq_one_letter_code
_entity_poly.pdbx_strand_id
1 'polypeptide(L)'
;MLQVARGHLAWAMADMTRRNRSTFPGWASPDDTLTVMMPYRAQTDEDKRLAARFLALEGLPKGTFGHQFWAHFRRHGFGFPGETEAFTGLFAVPHDGLHVLSGDSTSIQGELLVSTFTGAMHRRDALRAHILPVIFEWHVGHEVNGIGARRGALDPVKFLVSWQRGDSMTTDVLAPNWDFWSVVDAELDELRVRYAIAPLLPADAAAGDEVIVADKADPYAN
;
A
#
# COMPACT_ATOMS: atom_id res chain seq x y z
N MET A 1 -8.03 20.31 -5.57
CA MET A 1 -8.59 20.89 -4.32
C MET A 1 -9.78 21.81 -4.55
N LEU A 2 -9.61 23.05 -5.04
CA LEU A 2 -10.74 23.99 -5.23
C LEU A 2 -11.81 23.49 -6.22
N GLN A 3 -11.46 22.57 -7.11
CA GLN A 3 -12.41 21.93 -8.01
C GLN A 3 -13.50 21.12 -7.28
N VAL A 4 -13.19 20.54 -6.11
CA VAL A 4 -14.19 19.87 -5.26
C VAL A 4 -15.24 20.88 -4.79
N ALA A 5 -14.79 22.04 -4.30
CA ALA A 5 -15.68 23.13 -3.88
C ALA A 5 -16.51 23.73 -5.02
N ARG A 6 -16.12 23.48 -6.27
CA ARG A 6 -16.83 23.89 -7.49
C ARG A 6 -17.74 22.79 -8.06
N GLY A 7 -17.91 21.68 -7.36
CA GLY A 7 -18.77 20.56 -7.79
C GLY A 7 -18.10 19.57 -8.76
N HIS A 8 -16.80 19.70 -9.02
CA HIS A 8 -16.07 18.85 -9.97
C HIS A 8 -15.29 17.72 -9.26
N LEU A 9 -15.99 16.92 -8.44
CA LEU A 9 -15.35 15.86 -7.64
C LEU A 9 -14.60 14.84 -8.51
N ALA A 10 -15.20 14.36 -9.61
CA ALA A 10 -14.57 13.39 -10.50
C ALA A 10 -13.23 13.90 -11.09
N TRP A 11 -13.16 15.18 -11.46
CA TRP A 11 -11.91 15.77 -11.97
C TRP A 11 -10.87 15.94 -10.87
N ALA A 12 -11.30 16.29 -9.67
CA ALA A 12 -10.43 16.36 -8.51
C ALA A 12 -9.86 14.99 -8.14
N MET A 13 -10.68 13.93 -8.17
CA MET A 13 -10.22 12.55 -7.96
C MET A 13 -9.23 12.13 -9.04
N ALA A 14 -9.51 12.37 -10.32
CA ALA A 14 -8.57 12.06 -11.40
C ALA A 14 -7.21 12.76 -11.25
N ASP A 15 -7.20 14.03 -10.83
CA ASP A 15 -5.97 14.76 -10.50
C ASP A 15 -5.22 14.14 -9.32
N MET A 16 -5.94 13.79 -8.25
CA MET A 16 -5.34 13.13 -7.08
C MET A 16 -4.78 11.76 -7.41
N THR A 17 -5.46 10.95 -8.23
CA THR A 17 -4.95 9.67 -8.73
C THR A 17 -3.65 9.86 -9.52
N ARG A 18 -3.57 10.87 -10.40
CA ARG A 18 -2.32 11.17 -11.12
C ARG A 18 -1.20 11.56 -10.16
N ARG A 19 -1.50 12.41 -9.18
CA ARG A 19 -0.54 12.82 -8.14
C ARG A 19 -0.03 11.63 -7.33
N ASN A 20 -0.93 10.75 -6.89
CA ASN A 20 -0.59 9.51 -6.19
C ASN A 20 0.37 8.66 -7.02
N ARG A 21 0.09 8.41 -8.30
CA ARG A 21 1.02 7.64 -9.14
C ARG A 21 2.39 8.29 -9.25
N SER A 22 2.44 9.63 -9.32
CA SER A 22 3.71 10.37 -9.34
C SER A 22 4.54 10.24 -8.06
N THR A 23 3.93 9.81 -6.94
CA THR A 23 4.66 9.57 -5.69
C THR A 23 5.42 8.25 -5.68
N PHE A 24 5.11 7.31 -6.58
CA PHE A 24 5.84 6.04 -6.72
C PHE A 24 6.95 6.14 -7.79
N PRO A 25 8.20 5.76 -7.47
CA PRO A 25 9.32 5.81 -8.41
C PRO A 25 9.04 5.01 -9.69
N GLY A 26 9.25 5.64 -10.85
CA GLY A 26 9.09 5.00 -12.17
C GLY A 26 7.66 4.70 -12.59
N TRP A 27 6.64 4.97 -11.75
CA TRP A 27 5.24 4.68 -12.09
C TRP A 27 4.50 5.84 -12.74
N ALA A 28 5.02 7.06 -12.69
CA ALA A 28 4.52 8.15 -13.51
C ALA A 28 5.28 8.23 -14.83
N SER A 29 4.55 8.33 -15.94
CA SER A 29 5.13 8.63 -17.24
C SER A 29 5.44 10.13 -17.39
N PRO A 30 6.53 10.52 -18.06
CA PRO A 30 6.88 11.94 -18.29
C PRO A 30 5.86 12.72 -19.14
N ASP A 31 5.01 12.02 -19.89
CA ASP A 31 4.00 12.58 -20.80
C ASP A 31 2.57 12.54 -20.21
N ASP A 32 2.44 12.37 -18.90
CA ASP A 32 1.17 12.21 -18.18
C ASP A 32 0.33 10.99 -18.61
N THR A 33 0.90 10.06 -19.39
CA THR A 33 0.23 8.79 -19.66
C THR A 33 0.16 7.93 -18.40
N LEU A 34 -0.98 7.29 -18.19
CA LEU A 34 -1.17 6.36 -17.09
C LEU A 34 -0.48 5.04 -17.41
N THR A 35 0.60 4.71 -16.69
CA THR A 35 1.23 3.39 -16.79
C THR A 35 0.22 2.30 -16.44
N VAL A 36 0.32 1.16 -17.13
CA VAL A 36 -0.63 0.06 -16.99
C VAL A 36 -0.59 -0.50 -15.57
N MET A 37 -1.75 -0.55 -14.90
CA MET A 37 -1.86 -1.03 -13.52
C MET A 37 -1.56 -2.52 -13.40
N MET A 38 -2.00 -3.33 -14.36
CA MET A 38 -1.79 -4.79 -14.44
C MET A 38 -1.01 -5.14 -15.71
N PRO A 39 0.33 -4.96 -15.73
CA PRO A 39 1.11 -5.03 -16.97
C PRO A 39 1.43 -6.46 -17.44
N TYR A 40 1.15 -7.49 -16.63
CA TYR A 40 1.70 -8.84 -16.83
C TYR A 40 0.84 -9.77 -17.68
N ARG A 41 -0.17 -9.27 -18.39
CA ARG A 41 -1.08 -10.12 -19.20
C ARG A 41 -0.38 -10.93 -20.29
N ALA A 42 0.77 -10.45 -20.77
CA ALA A 42 1.56 -11.12 -21.81
C ALA A 42 2.31 -12.36 -21.29
N GLN A 43 2.52 -12.48 -19.98
CA GLN A 43 3.21 -13.61 -19.33
C GLN A 43 4.53 -13.97 -20.02
N THR A 44 5.36 -12.94 -20.23
CA THR A 44 6.71 -13.08 -20.77
C THR A 44 7.60 -13.90 -19.83
N ASP A 45 8.77 -14.33 -20.30
CA ASP A 45 9.73 -15.03 -19.44
C ASP A 45 10.30 -14.13 -18.34
N GLU A 46 10.29 -12.80 -18.53
CA GLU A 46 10.61 -11.85 -17.46
C GLU A 46 9.53 -11.85 -16.38
N ASP A 47 8.26 -11.78 -16.77
CA ASP A 47 7.12 -11.79 -15.84
C ASP A 47 7.12 -13.05 -14.96
N LYS A 48 7.36 -14.21 -15.59
CA LYS A 48 7.44 -15.50 -14.88
C LYS A 48 8.63 -15.55 -13.91
N ARG A 49 9.79 -15.02 -14.30
CA ARG A 49 10.97 -14.95 -13.41
C ARG A 49 10.73 -14.00 -12.24
N LEU A 50 10.05 -12.87 -12.48
CA LEU A 50 9.68 -11.93 -11.44
C LEU A 50 8.73 -12.58 -10.42
N ALA A 51 7.67 -13.23 -10.90
CA ALA A 51 6.73 -13.94 -10.04
C ALA A 51 7.43 -15.04 -9.23
N ALA A 52 8.29 -15.83 -9.87
CA ALA A 52 9.08 -16.87 -9.18
C ALA A 52 9.98 -16.30 -8.06
N ARG A 53 10.53 -15.10 -8.26
CA ARG A 53 11.36 -14.43 -7.24
C ARG A 53 10.54 -14.02 -6.01
N PHE A 54 9.31 -13.55 -6.19
CA PHE A 54 8.40 -13.27 -5.08
C PHE A 54 7.89 -14.54 -4.39
N LEU A 55 7.60 -15.59 -5.15
CA LEU A 55 7.18 -16.88 -4.60
C LEU A 55 8.29 -17.51 -3.73
N ALA A 56 9.56 -17.34 -4.11
CA ALA A 56 10.70 -17.85 -3.34
C ALA A 56 10.83 -17.24 -1.94
N LEU A 57 10.18 -16.11 -1.65
CA LEU A 57 10.17 -15.50 -0.32
C LEU A 57 9.52 -16.40 0.76
N GLU A 58 8.68 -17.36 0.35
CA GLU A 58 8.14 -18.42 1.23
C GLU A 58 9.23 -19.21 1.97
N GLY A 59 10.41 -19.36 1.34
CA GLY A 59 11.53 -20.12 1.89
C GLY A 59 12.34 -19.36 2.94
N LEU A 60 12.06 -18.07 3.18
CA LEU A 60 12.76 -17.27 4.17
C LEU A 60 12.29 -17.62 5.60
N PRO A 61 13.09 -17.32 6.64
CA PRO A 61 12.64 -17.51 8.01
C PRO A 61 11.38 -16.69 8.29
N LYS A 62 10.42 -17.26 9.03
CA LYS A 62 9.09 -16.66 9.24
C LYS A 62 9.11 -15.26 9.85
N GLY A 63 10.13 -14.93 10.66
CA GLY A 63 10.30 -13.61 11.27
C GLY A 63 10.77 -12.53 10.31
N THR A 64 11.23 -12.88 9.11
CA THR A 64 11.79 -11.93 8.15
C THR A 64 10.74 -11.11 7.41
N PHE A 65 11.13 -9.90 7.00
CA PHE A 65 10.26 -9.01 6.23
C PHE A 65 9.80 -9.63 4.90
N GLY A 66 10.68 -10.32 4.19
CA GLY A 66 10.35 -10.98 2.93
C GLY A 66 9.32 -12.08 3.09
N HIS A 67 9.48 -12.93 4.13
CA HIS A 67 8.48 -13.96 4.44
C HIS A 67 7.12 -13.34 4.80
N GLN A 68 7.11 -12.30 5.63
CA GLN A 68 5.88 -11.62 6.03
C GLN A 68 5.19 -10.90 4.87
N PHE A 69 5.95 -10.37 3.91
CA PHE A 69 5.42 -9.85 2.65
C PHE A 69 4.76 -10.95 1.82
N TRP A 70 5.42 -12.09 1.66
CA TRP A 70 4.81 -13.24 0.99
C TRP A 70 3.52 -13.71 1.68
N ALA A 71 3.57 -13.86 3.01
CA ALA A 71 2.41 -14.30 3.79
C ALA A 71 1.27 -13.29 3.74
N HIS A 72 1.56 -11.99 3.65
CA HIS A 72 0.55 -10.96 3.40
C HIS A 72 -0.17 -11.19 2.08
N PHE A 73 0.56 -11.35 0.96
CA PHE A 73 -0.06 -11.60 -0.35
C PHE A 73 -0.89 -12.89 -0.36
N ARG A 74 -0.36 -13.97 0.22
CA ARG A 74 -1.07 -15.26 0.29
C ARG A 74 -2.34 -15.19 1.12
N ARG A 75 -2.31 -14.58 2.31
CA ARG A 75 -3.51 -14.45 3.17
C ARG A 75 -4.63 -13.67 2.50
N HIS A 76 -4.30 -12.68 1.69
CA HIS A 76 -5.29 -11.86 0.99
C HIS A 76 -5.65 -12.39 -0.41
N GLY A 77 -4.90 -13.35 -0.94
CA GLY A 77 -5.08 -13.85 -2.31
C GLY A 77 -4.66 -12.83 -3.39
N PHE A 78 -3.77 -11.89 -3.03
CA PHE A 78 -3.21 -10.91 -3.96
C PHE A 78 -2.25 -11.57 -4.93
N GLY A 79 -2.23 -11.08 -6.17
CA GLY A 79 -1.31 -11.56 -7.19
C GLY A 79 0.08 -10.96 -6.97
N PHE A 80 1.12 -11.78 -7.00
CA PHE A 80 2.50 -11.30 -6.93
C PHE A 80 2.89 -10.61 -8.24
N PRO A 81 3.72 -9.54 -8.20
CA PRO A 81 4.23 -8.92 -9.41
C PRO A 81 4.84 -9.95 -10.37
N GLY A 82 4.39 -9.96 -11.63
CA GLY A 82 4.70 -10.96 -12.63
C GLY A 82 3.56 -11.94 -12.93
N GLU A 83 2.58 -12.09 -12.04
CA GLU A 83 1.38 -12.89 -12.30
C GLU A 83 0.34 -12.13 -13.14
N THR A 84 -0.44 -12.83 -13.97
CA THR A 84 -1.28 -12.26 -15.04
C THR A 84 -2.15 -11.07 -14.63
N GLU A 85 -2.82 -11.16 -13.48
CA GLU A 85 -3.75 -10.14 -12.96
C GLU A 85 -3.17 -9.37 -11.76
N ALA A 86 -1.85 -9.45 -11.54
CA ALA A 86 -1.19 -8.72 -10.47
C ALA A 86 -0.99 -7.25 -10.81
N PHE A 87 -1.01 -6.41 -9.77
CA PHE A 87 -0.60 -5.02 -9.89
C PHE A 87 0.89 -4.89 -10.15
N THR A 88 1.29 -3.81 -10.84
CA THR A 88 2.70 -3.50 -11.07
C THR A 88 3.51 -3.49 -9.77
N GLY A 89 4.73 -4.04 -9.82
CA GLY A 89 5.63 -4.05 -8.66
C GLY A 89 6.03 -2.65 -8.20
N LEU A 90 5.95 -1.66 -9.10
CA LEU A 90 6.22 -0.24 -8.78
C LEU A 90 5.26 0.33 -7.73
N PHE A 91 4.05 -0.22 -7.64
CA PHE A 91 3.03 0.15 -6.66
C PHE A 91 2.95 -0.87 -5.54
N ALA A 92 2.70 -2.15 -5.90
CA ALA A 92 2.39 -3.20 -4.94
C ALA A 92 3.53 -3.42 -3.92
N VAL A 93 4.80 -3.37 -4.35
CA VAL A 93 5.93 -3.62 -3.44
C VAL A 93 6.02 -2.57 -2.33
N PRO A 94 6.11 -1.25 -2.62
CA PRO A 94 6.14 -0.25 -1.57
C PRO A 94 4.81 -0.10 -0.81
N HIS A 95 3.64 -0.22 -1.48
CA HIS A 95 2.33 -0.08 -0.81
C HIS A 95 2.02 -1.26 0.12
N ASP A 96 2.01 -2.50 -0.39
CA ASP A 96 1.73 -3.68 0.43
C ASP A 96 2.87 -3.95 1.43
N GLY A 97 4.10 -3.54 1.10
CA GLY A 97 5.22 -3.53 2.03
C GLY A 97 4.96 -2.63 3.24
N LEU A 98 4.27 -1.50 3.06
CA LEU A 98 3.89 -0.61 4.16
C LEU A 98 2.79 -1.20 5.05
N HIS A 99 1.88 -2.02 4.54
CA HIS A 99 0.97 -2.80 5.40
C HIS A 99 1.75 -3.71 6.34
N VAL A 100 2.75 -4.43 5.82
CA VAL A 100 3.59 -5.34 6.63
C VAL A 100 4.44 -4.58 7.64
N LEU A 101 5.10 -3.49 7.21
CA LEU A 101 5.97 -2.68 8.06
C LEU A 101 5.17 -1.98 9.19
N SER A 102 4.05 -1.35 8.85
CA SER A 102 3.22 -0.61 9.80
C SER A 102 2.33 -1.51 10.66
N GLY A 103 1.97 -2.70 10.17
CA GLY A 103 0.96 -3.56 10.79
C GLY A 103 -0.49 -3.08 10.57
N ASP A 104 -0.72 -2.02 9.79
CA ASP A 104 -2.06 -1.61 9.41
C ASP A 104 -2.65 -2.67 8.46
N SER A 105 -3.87 -3.13 8.76
CA SER A 105 -4.55 -4.17 7.98
C SER A 105 -5.00 -3.67 6.60
N THR A 106 -5.54 -4.55 5.76
CA THR A 106 -6.15 -4.16 4.48
C THR A 106 -7.64 -3.82 4.63
N SER A 107 -8.15 -3.69 5.86
CA SER A 107 -9.52 -3.23 6.05
C SER A 107 -9.67 -1.81 5.52
N ILE A 108 -10.90 -1.35 5.27
CA ILE A 108 -11.12 0.02 4.81
C ILE A 108 -10.57 1.07 5.80
N GLN A 109 -10.60 0.80 7.11
CA GLN A 109 -9.90 1.64 8.08
C GLN A 109 -8.38 1.49 7.95
N GLY A 110 -7.88 0.27 7.78
CA GLY A 110 -6.46 -0.01 7.60
C GLY A 110 -5.85 0.68 6.38
N GLU A 111 -6.52 0.66 5.24
CA GLU A 111 -6.10 1.36 4.02
C GLU A 111 -6.07 2.89 4.21
N LEU A 112 -6.99 3.45 5.00
CA LEU A 112 -6.96 4.85 5.39
C LEU A 112 -5.75 5.15 6.30
N LEU A 113 -5.48 4.28 7.28
CA LEU A 113 -4.35 4.43 8.19
C LEU A 113 -3.01 4.27 7.46
N VAL A 114 -2.81 3.23 6.65
CA VAL A 114 -1.57 3.04 5.88
C VAL A 114 -1.32 4.21 4.92
N SER A 115 -2.37 4.79 4.33
CA SER A 115 -2.25 5.96 3.48
C SER A 115 -1.85 7.22 4.27
N THR A 116 -2.34 7.34 5.50
CA THR A 116 -1.93 8.40 6.44
C THR A 116 -0.48 8.24 6.85
N PHE A 117 -0.08 7.02 7.22
CA PHE A 117 1.30 6.64 7.50
C PHE A 117 2.22 6.96 6.32
N THR A 118 1.82 6.56 5.11
CA THR A 118 2.55 6.81 3.86
C THR A 118 2.72 8.30 3.61
N GLY A 119 1.66 9.11 3.77
CA GLY A 119 1.74 10.55 3.58
C GLY A 119 2.65 11.25 4.60
N ALA A 120 2.72 10.75 5.84
CA ALA A 120 3.59 11.31 6.86
C ALA A 120 5.07 10.96 6.60
N MET A 121 5.35 9.72 6.18
CA MET A 121 6.68 9.24 5.78
C MET A 121 7.15 9.89 4.46
N HIS A 122 6.34 9.83 3.41
CA HIS A 122 6.60 10.39 2.08
C HIS A 122 5.91 11.74 1.91
N ARG A 123 6.50 12.81 2.46
CA ARG A 123 5.87 14.14 2.51
C ARG A 123 5.57 14.79 1.15
N ARG A 124 6.06 14.22 0.04
CA ARG A 124 5.79 14.71 -1.32
C ARG A 124 4.30 14.56 -1.66
N ASP A 125 3.61 15.70 -1.76
CA ASP A 125 2.17 15.81 -2.06
C ASP A 125 1.25 14.99 -1.12
N ALA A 126 1.71 14.71 0.11
CA ALA A 126 1.07 13.82 1.09
C ALA A 126 -0.45 13.99 1.20
N LEU A 127 -0.91 15.23 1.39
CA LEU A 127 -2.33 15.53 1.59
C LEU A 127 -3.16 15.17 0.35
N ARG A 128 -2.71 15.51 -0.85
CA ARG A 128 -3.50 15.36 -2.09
C ARG A 128 -3.32 13.98 -2.71
N ALA A 129 -2.14 13.40 -2.58
CA ALA A 129 -1.77 12.14 -3.18
C ALA A 129 -2.16 10.93 -2.31
N HIS A 130 -2.08 11.02 -0.98
CA HIS A 130 -2.29 9.87 -0.10
C HIS A 130 -3.52 10.01 0.79
N ILE A 131 -3.77 11.18 1.37
CA ILE A 131 -4.78 11.32 2.46
C ILE A 131 -6.18 11.66 1.94
N LEU A 132 -6.31 12.66 1.08
CA LEU A 132 -7.63 13.08 0.60
C LEU A 132 -8.36 12.04 -0.26
N PRO A 133 -7.69 11.27 -1.14
CA PRO A 133 -8.36 10.23 -1.91
C PRO A 133 -9.07 9.22 -1.03
N VAL A 134 -8.37 8.70 -0.01
CA VAL A 134 -8.91 7.69 0.90
C VAL A 134 -10.00 8.26 1.82
N ILE A 135 -9.89 9.53 2.23
CA ILE A 135 -10.98 10.19 2.96
C ILE A 135 -12.24 10.31 2.08
N PHE A 136 -12.10 10.73 0.82
CA PHE A 136 -13.26 10.88 -0.07
C PHE A 136 -13.88 9.54 -0.45
N GLU A 137 -13.07 8.54 -0.74
CA GLU A 137 -13.55 7.21 -1.15
C GLU A 137 -14.13 6.43 0.03
N TRP A 138 -13.46 6.43 1.18
CA TRP A 138 -13.73 5.46 2.25
C TRP A 138 -14.29 6.04 3.55
N HIS A 139 -14.12 7.34 3.81
CA HIS A 139 -14.71 7.98 4.98
C HIS A 139 -16.00 8.74 4.63
N VAL A 140 -16.01 9.50 3.54
CA VAL A 140 -17.20 10.23 3.07
C VAL A 140 -18.16 9.27 2.34
N GLY A 141 -17.64 8.18 1.78
CA GLY A 141 -18.45 7.19 1.07
C GLY A 141 -18.95 7.73 -0.26
N HIS A 142 -18.06 8.35 -1.04
CA HIS A 142 -18.32 8.56 -2.45
C HIS A 142 -17.74 7.39 -3.23
N GLU A 143 -18.58 6.76 -4.05
CA GLU A 143 -18.16 5.68 -4.94
C GLU A 143 -17.26 6.28 -6.03
N VAL A 144 -15.94 6.05 -5.94
CA VAL A 144 -14.97 6.54 -6.92
C VAL A 144 -14.51 5.44 -7.87
N ASN A 145 -14.39 4.19 -7.38
CA ASN A 145 -13.81 3.06 -8.13
C ASN A 145 -14.69 1.79 -8.18
N GLY A 146 -15.98 1.86 -7.80
CA GLY A 146 -16.90 0.70 -7.87
C GLY A 146 -16.74 -0.36 -6.78
N ILE A 147 -15.98 -0.06 -5.70
CA ILE A 147 -15.71 -0.98 -4.56
C ILE A 147 -16.72 -0.78 -3.41
N GLY A 148 -17.64 0.20 -3.53
CA GLY A 148 -18.69 0.48 -2.54
C GLY A 148 -18.29 1.55 -1.52
N ALA A 149 -19.20 2.48 -1.24
CA ALA A 149 -19.03 3.55 -0.27
C ALA A 149 -19.15 3.06 1.19
N ARG A 150 -18.20 3.41 2.07
CA ARG A 150 -18.35 3.28 3.53
C ARG A 150 -18.32 4.65 4.21
N ARG A 151 -19.00 4.75 5.37
CA ARG A 151 -19.00 5.93 6.24
C ARG A 151 -18.31 5.59 7.56
N GLY A 152 -17.49 6.49 8.08
CA GLY A 152 -16.93 6.38 9.44
C GLY A 152 -15.61 5.63 9.59
N ALA A 153 -14.86 5.40 8.51
CA ALA A 153 -13.54 4.75 8.59
C ALA A 153 -12.48 5.58 9.36
N LEU A 154 -12.57 6.92 9.28
CA LEU A 154 -11.68 7.84 9.99
C LEU A 154 -11.98 7.88 11.49
N ASP A 155 -11.09 7.26 12.27
CA ASP A 155 -10.94 7.50 13.70
C ASP A 155 -9.81 8.54 13.90
N PRO A 156 -10.08 9.71 14.52
CA PRO A 156 -9.08 10.77 14.62
C PRO A 156 -7.88 10.39 15.51
N VAL A 157 -8.06 9.53 16.51
CA VAL A 157 -6.97 9.08 17.38
C VAL A 157 -6.07 8.15 16.58
N LYS A 158 -6.64 7.12 15.95
CA LYS A 158 -5.86 6.18 15.14
C LYS A 158 -5.18 6.87 13.95
N PHE A 159 -5.83 7.86 13.34
CA PHE A 159 -5.26 8.67 12.29
C PHE A 159 -4.01 9.43 12.77
N LEU A 160 -4.08 10.11 13.92
CA LEU A 160 -2.95 10.87 14.46
C LEU A 160 -1.82 9.94 14.92
N VAL A 161 -2.14 8.77 15.49
CA VAL A 161 -1.14 7.75 15.81
C VAL A 161 -0.46 7.26 14.54
N SER A 162 -1.21 6.88 13.51
CA SER A 162 -0.64 6.43 12.23
C SER A 162 0.21 7.52 11.56
N TRP A 163 -0.25 8.78 11.58
CA TRP A 163 0.55 9.93 11.14
C TRP A 163 1.85 10.04 11.92
N GLN A 164 1.82 10.04 13.25
CA GLN A 164 3.03 10.16 14.07
C GLN A 164 4.01 9.02 13.81
N ARG A 165 3.50 7.79 13.63
CA ARG A 165 4.33 6.62 13.33
C ARG A 165 5.02 6.74 11.97
N GLY A 166 4.30 7.19 10.94
CA GLY A 166 4.89 7.46 9.63
C GLY A 166 5.87 8.64 9.65
N ASP A 167 5.57 9.71 10.38
CA ASP A 167 6.43 10.89 10.53
C ASP A 167 7.75 10.59 11.25
N SER A 168 7.73 9.57 12.12
CA SER A 168 8.91 9.13 12.85
C SER A 168 9.84 8.24 12.01
N MET A 169 9.37 7.74 10.86
CA MET A 169 10.20 6.86 10.03
C MET A 169 11.43 7.58 9.49
N THR A 170 12.58 6.92 9.62
CA THR A 170 13.85 7.44 9.09
C THR A 170 14.14 6.98 7.67
N THR A 171 13.31 6.09 7.11
CA THR A 171 13.47 5.52 5.78
C THR A 171 12.20 5.75 4.97
N ASP A 172 12.33 6.39 3.81
CA ASP A 172 11.25 6.54 2.85
C ASP A 172 11.28 5.37 1.86
N VAL A 173 10.32 4.44 1.98
CA VAL A 173 10.24 3.26 1.10
C VAL A 173 9.66 3.58 -0.30
N LEU A 174 9.17 4.81 -0.49
CA LEU A 174 8.82 5.35 -1.81
C LEU A 174 9.98 6.17 -2.41
N ALA A 175 11.15 6.21 -1.77
CA ALA A 175 12.32 6.87 -2.35
C ALA A 175 12.88 6.06 -3.53
N PRO A 176 13.34 6.71 -4.63
CA PRO A 176 13.87 6.00 -5.81
C PRO A 176 15.07 5.08 -5.55
N ASN A 177 15.80 5.31 -4.45
CA ASN A 177 16.97 4.55 -4.06
C ASN A 177 16.69 3.50 -2.98
N TRP A 178 15.44 3.33 -2.55
CA TRP A 178 15.08 2.25 -1.65
C TRP A 178 14.97 0.93 -2.43
N ASP A 179 15.66 -0.11 -1.96
CA ASP A 179 15.65 -1.44 -2.56
C ASP A 179 15.00 -2.44 -1.62
N PHE A 180 13.78 -2.87 -1.96
CA PHE A 180 13.05 -3.92 -1.27
C PHE A 180 13.90 -5.19 -1.05
N TRP A 181 14.62 -5.63 -2.08
CA TRP A 181 15.36 -6.88 -2.04
C TRP A 181 16.57 -6.83 -1.10
N SER A 182 17.07 -5.64 -0.78
CA SER A 182 18.18 -5.47 0.17
C SER A 182 17.77 -5.75 1.63
N VAL A 183 16.47 -5.87 1.92
CA VAL A 183 15.95 -6.01 3.29
C VAL A 183 15.02 -7.20 3.49
N VAL A 184 14.81 -8.06 2.49
CA VAL A 184 13.90 -9.21 2.60
C VAL A 184 14.34 -10.23 3.66
N ASP A 185 15.65 -10.40 3.85
CA ASP A 185 16.21 -11.32 4.84
C ASP A 185 16.29 -10.74 6.26
N ALA A 186 15.97 -9.45 6.44
CA ALA A 186 16.01 -8.82 7.76
C ALA A 186 14.83 -9.27 8.62
N GLU A 187 15.08 -9.58 9.89
CA GLU A 187 14.02 -9.78 10.88
C GLU A 187 13.11 -8.55 10.93
N LEU A 188 11.80 -8.75 10.80
CA LEU A 188 10.82 -7.67 10.63
C LEU A 188 10.84 -6.70 11.82
N ASP A 189 10.96 -7.20 13.05
CA ASP A 189 11.00 -6.36 14.24
C ASP A 189 12.29 -5.55 14.33
N GLU A 190 13.43 -6.13 13.92
CA GLU A 190 14.68 -5.37 13.80
C GLU A 190 14.60 -4.31 12.70
N LEU A 191 13.95 -4.62 11.58
CA LEU A 191 13.75 -3.68 10.48
C LEU A 191 12.86 -2.51 10.91
N ARG A 192 11.79 -2.76 11.67
CA ARG A 192 10.94 -1.73 12.27
C ARG A 192 11.73 -0.81 13.19
N VAL A 193 12.61 -1.36 14.05
CA VAL A 193 13.51 -0.57 14.89
C VAL A 193 14.47 0.26 14.03
N ARG A 194 15.11 -0.36 13.02
CA ARG A 194 16.05 0.31 12.10
C ARG A 194 15.41 1.48 11.35
N TYR A 195 14.13 1.36 11.01
CA TYR A 195 13.37 2.40 10.32
C TYR A 195 12.64 3.36 11.26
N ALA A 196 12.84 3.23 12.57
CA ALA A 196 12.18 4.02 13.61
C ALA A 196 10.63 3.96 13.56
N ILE A 197 10.08 2.82 13.15
CA ILE A 197 8.64 2.56 13.17
C ILE A 197 8.23 2.25 14.61
N ALA A 198 7.50 3.16 15.25
CA ALA A 198 6.95 2.90 16.57
C ALA A 198 5.93 1.73 16.54
N PRO A 199 5.89 0.88 17.59
CA PRO A 199 4.98 -0.26 17.66
C PRO A 199 3.50 0.13 17.47
N LEU A 200 2.73 -0.72 16.78
CA LEU A 200 1.28 -0.58 16.72
C LEU A 200 0.66 -1.20 17.97
N LEU A 201 -0.01 -0.40 18.80
CA LEU A 201 -0.72 -0.91 19.95
C LEU A 201 -2.08 -1.49 19.52
N PRO A 202 -2.59 -2.55 20.18
CA PRO A 202 -3.89 -3.13 19.83
C PRO A 202 -5.07 -2.15 19.85
N ALA A 203 -5.02 -1.12 20.69
CA ALA A 203 -6.06 -0.08 20.75
C ALA A 203 -6.07 0.83 19.51
N ASP A 204 -4.93 0.96 18.84
CA ASP A 204 -4.74 1.84 17.69
C ASP A 204 -4.87 1.09 16.36
N ALA A 205 -4.89 -0.25 16.39
CA ALA A 205 -5.02 -1.10 15.22
C ALA A 205 -6.34 -0.85 14.47
N ALA A 206 -6.29 -0.96 13.14
CA ALA A 206 -7.46 -0.84 12.30
C ALA A 206 -8.53 -1.89 12.64
N ALA A 207 -9.80 -1.50 12.49
CA ALA A 207 -10.96 -2.37 12.65
C ALA A 207 -11.62 -2.67 11.30
N GLY A 208 -12.50 -3.68 11.27
CA GLY A 208 -13.29 -4.07 10.10
C GLY A 208 -12.65 -5.19 9.29
N ASP A 209 -13.40 -5.68 8.31
CA ASP A 209 -13.00 -6.82 7.48
C ASP A 209 -11.90 -6.42 6.49
N GLU A 210 -10.90 -7.28 6.36
CA GLU A 210 -9.79 -7.17 5.41
C GLU A 210 -10.22 -7.49 3.98
N VAL A 211 -9.47 -6.98 3.00
CA VAL A 211 -9.74 -7.22 1.57
C VAL A 211 -9.22 -8.60 1.19
N ILE A 212 -10.12 -9.57 1.03
CA ILE A 212 -9.77 -10.96 0.71
C ILE A 212 -10.28 -11.33 -0.68
N VAL A 213 -9.38 -11.81 -1.55
CA VAL A 213 -9.71 -12.46 -2.83
C VAL A 213 -9.99 -13.94 -2.56
N ALA A 214 -11.25 -14.24 -2.21
CA ALA A 214 -11.67 -15.51 -1.60
C ALA A 214 -11.16 -16.78 -2.31
N ASP A 215 -11.15 -16.82 -3.64
CA ASP A 215 -10.74 -18.02 -4.41
C ASP A 215 -9.21 -18.24 -4.45
N LYS A 216 -8.42 -17.28 -3.98
CA LYS A 216 -6.95 -17.30 -4.02
C LYS A 216 -6.29 -17.19 -2.65
N ALA A 217 -7.05 -16.79 -1.64
CA ALA A 217 -6.55 -16.55 -0.31
C ALA A 217 -6.24 -17.85 0.43
N ASP A 218 -5.09 -17.87 1.12
CA ASP A 218 -4.73 -18.91 2.07
C ASP A 218 -4.69 -18.32 3.49
N PRO A 219 -5.73 -18.50 4.32
CA PRO A 219 -5.78 -17.96 5.67
C PRO A 219 -4.75 -18.59 6.61
N TYR A 220 -4.10 -19.69 6.20
CA TYR A 220 -3.10 -20.40 7.00
C TYR A 220 -1.65 -20.03 6.62
N ALA A 221 -1.45 -19.20 5.60
CA ALA A 221 -0.12 -18.73 5.22
C ALA A 221 0.51 -17.93 6.38
N ASN A 222 1.66 -18.41 6.88
CA ASN A 222 2.33 -17.88 8.07
C ASN A 222 3.85 -17.93 7.96
#